data_AF-A0AA88YPZ6-F1
#
_entry.id   AF-A0AA88YPZ6-F1
#
_cell.length_a   1.000
_cell.length_b   1.000
_cell.length_c   1.000
_cell.angle_alpha   90.00
_cell.angle_beta   90.00
_cell.angle_gamma   90.00
#
_symmetry.space_group_name_H-M   'P 1'
#
loop_
_entity.id
_entity.type
_entity.pdbx_description
1 polymer ?
#
loop_
_entity_poly.entity_id
_entity_poly.type
_entity_poly.pdbx_seq_one_letter_code
_entity_poly.pdbx_strand_id
1 'polypeptide(L)'
;MEFKMEPDYIVEKAFKHLKESLADEIGKLSKQEIQRVREAMSIVSKNYLELKEKAQDGKAPAECLSHLDEDHVKLIKGSLENQTYEMTLTDMEATFSFRGNTLEYPTRTSLRDGEGADQAGKLQVASIIIESLIFVLNVGGISVPGGAGRREVVERVIEILERFPTLYRIIARMAAASRRGNVREIVEDIFQIVRILWEGGAFWSIIKLIFGSMSLFDWIETAAKIAAEIVAVVGTAGTAFIAELVIQVANAVNFIRKLNNLTMLSGRSAMLNSFLY
;
A
#
# COMPACT_ATOMS: atom_id res chain seq x y z
N MET A 1 7.24 2.79 -30.50
CA MET A 1 7.91 3.98 -29.95
C MET A 1 7.63 3.97 -28.46
N GLU A 2 8.53 3.43 -27.64
CA GLU A 2 8.36 3.45 -26.18
C GLU A 2 8.54 4.89 -25.69
N PHE A 3 7.55 5.39 -24.95
CA PHE A 3 7.66 6.68 -24.29
C PHE A 3 8.69 6.55 -23.16
N LYS A 4 9.90 7.10 -23.35
CA LYS A 4 10.88 7.19 -22.28
C LYS A 4 10.41 8.24 -21.29
N MET A 5 10.04 7.80 -20.10
CA MET A 5 9.58 8.67 -19.04
C MET A 5 10.79 9.33 -18.38
N GLU A 6 10.90 10.65 -18.51
CA GLU A 6 11.99 11.44 -17.91
C GLU A 6 11.61 11.90 -16.49
N PRO A 7 12.58 12.08 -15.57
CA PRO A 7 12.31 12.54 -14.21
C PRO A 7 11.48 13.83 -14.15
N ASP A 8 11.79 14.81 -15.01
CA ASP A 8 11.10 16.10 -15.02
C ASP A 8 9.62 15.97 -15.39
N TYR A 9 9.27 15.01 -16.25
CA TYR A 9 7.88 14.72 -16.60
C TYR A 9 7.10 14.18 -15.38
N ILE A 10 7.73 13.28 -14.61
CA ILE A 10 7.15 12.74 -13.37
C ILE A 10 6.95 13.88 -12.37
N VAL A 11 7.98 14.71 -12.16
CA VAL A 11 7.94 15.84 -11.23
C VAL A 11 6.83 16.82 -11.59
N GLU A 12 6.69 17.23 -12.84
CA GLU A 12 5.64 18.18 -13.24
C GLU A 12 4.23 17.60 -13.05
N LYS A 13 4.02 16.33 -13.41
CA LYS A 13 2.74 15.66 -13.19
C LYS A 13 2.42 15.49 -11.70
N ALA A 14 3.39 15.03 -10.92
CA ALA A 14 3.25 14.85 -9.48
C ALA A 14 2.96 16.17 -8.78
N PHE A 15 3.67 17.23 -9.15
CA PHE A 15 3.48 18.57 -8.59
C PHE A 15 2.12 19.17 -8.96
N LYS A 16 1.62 18.90 -10.18
CA LYS A 16 0.26 19.27 -10.56
C LYS A 16 -0.77 18.55 -9.68
N HIS A 17 -0.66 17.23 -9.51
CA HIS A 17 -1.56 16.47 -8.64
C HIS A 17 -1.51 16.94 -7.18
N LEU A 18 -0.32 17.26 -6.69
CA LEU A 18 -0.12 17.78 -5.34
C LEU A 18 -0.84 19.13 -5.15
N LYS A 19 -0.72 20.04 -6.13
CA LYS A 19 -1.44 21.32 -6.13
C LYS A 19 -2.95 21.18 -6.15
N GLU A 20 -3.47 20.19 -6.87
CA GLU A 20 -4.92 19.92 -6.93
C GLU A 20 -5.42 19.29 -5.62
N SER A 21 -4.62 18.42 -5.01
CA SER A 21 -5.04 17.64 -3.84
C SER A 21 -4.80 18.35 -2.50
N LEU A 22 -3.81 19.25 -2.44
CA LEU A 22 -3.34 19.96 -1.24
C LEU A 22 -3.15 21.46 -1.51
N ALA A 23 -4.08 22.08 -2.25
CA ALA A 23 -3.97 23.47 -2.70
C ALA A 23 -3.70 24.45 -1.53
N ASP A 24 -4.42 24.29 -0.43
CA ASP A 24 -4.32 25.16 0.75
C ASP A 24 -2.99 25.00 1.48
N GLU A 25 -2.49 23.77 1.59
CA GLU A 25 -1.18 23.50 2.18
C GLU A 25 -0.03 24.00 1.30
N ILE A 26 -0.11 23.78 -0.02
CA ILE A 26 0.91 24.24 -0.98
C ILE A 26 0.95 25.76 -1.09
N GLY A 27 -0.20 26.44 -1.00
CA GLY A 27 -0.28 27.90 -1.04
C GLY A 27 0.45 28.61 0.10
N LYS A 28 0.81 27.88 1.17
CA LYS A 28 1.54 28.41 2.34
C LYS A 28 3.06 28.34 2.20
N LEU A 29 3.57 27.65 1.19
CA LEU A 29 5.01 27.46 1.01
C LEU A 29 5.69 28.66 0.34
N SER A 30 6.90 28.95 0.80
CA SER A 30 7.83 29.86 0.13
C SER A 30 8.40 29.25 -1.16
N LYS A 31 9.04 30.08 -2.00
CA LYS A 31 9.71 29.61 -3.22
C LYS A 31 10.82 28.59 -2.94
N GLN A 32 11.56 28.76 -1.84
CA GLN A 32 12.63 27.83 -1.45
C GLN A 32 12.06 26.47 -1.01
N GLU A 33 10.95 26.48 -0.28
CA GLU A 33 10.25 25.26 0.12
C GLU A 33 9.65 24.52 -1.08
N ILE A 34 9.07 25.25 -2.04
CA ILE A 34 8.60 24.66 -3.31
C ILE A 34 9.75 23.99 -4.09
N GLN A 35 10.93 24.62 -4.10
CA GLN A 35 12.10 24.06 -4.76
C GLN A 35 12.56 22.77 -4.08
N ARG A 36 12.62 22.74 -2.73
CA ARG A 36 12.92 21.52 -1.97
C ARG A 36 11.92 20.40 -2.23
N VAL A 37 10.62 20.73 -2.29
CA VAL A 37 9.56 19.78 -2.64
C VAL A 37 9.79 19.17 -4.02
N ARG A 38 10.20 19.96 -5.01
CA ARG A 38 10.51 19.48 -6.37
C ARG A 38 11.78 18.62 -6.41
N GLU A 39 12.80 18.98 -5.63
CA GLU A 39 14.03 18.19 -5.48
C GLU A 39 13.73 16.81 -4.87
N ALA A 40 12.91 16.77 -3.82
CA ALA A 40 12.44 15.52 -3.22
C ALA A 40 11.71 14.62 -4.23
N MET A 41 10.81 15.19 -5.05
CA MET A 41 10.17 14.46 -6.15
C MET A 41 11.18 13.94 -7.18
N SER A 42 12.19 14.74 -7.51
CA SER A 42 13.22 14.36 -8.49
C SER A 42 14.05 13.17 -8.02
N ILE A 43 14.41 13.12 -6.73
CA ILE A 43 15.14 11.99 -6.14
C ILE A 43 14.32 10.69 -6.29
N VAL A 44 13.05 10.71 -5.86
CA VAL A 44 12.15 9.54 -5.97
C VAL A 44 12.00 9.10 -7.42
N SER A 45 11.80 10.05 -8.34
CA SER A 45 11.64 9.78 -9.76
C SER A 45 12.88 9.13 -10.38
N LYS A 46 14.08 9.60 -10.02
CA LYS A 46 15.35 9.04 -10.49
C LYS A 46 15.58 7.63 -9.96
N ASN A 47 15.39 7.43 -8.65
CA ASN A 47 15.53 6.11 -8.02
C ASN A 47 14.59 5.08 -8.66
N TYR A 48 13.35 5.49 -8.96
CA TYR A 48 12.37 4.67 -9.66
C TYR A 48 12.83 4.29 -11.08
N LEU A 49 13.27 5.28 -11.86
CA LEU A 49 13.66 5.07 -13.26
C LEU A 49 14.93 4.22 -13.38
N GLU A 50 15.88 4.36 -12.45
CA GLU A 50 17.06 3.51 -12.41
C GLU A 50 16.70 2.06 -12.05
N LEU A 51 15.77 1.86 -11.11
CA LEU A 51 15.26 0.52 -10.79
C LEU A 51 14.57 -0.10 -12.01
N LYS A 52 13.77 0.68 -12.74
CA LYS A 52 13.15 0.24 -13.99
C LYS A 52 14.18 -0.17 -15.03
N GLU A 53 15.20 0.63 -15.26
CA GLU A 53 16.24 0.35 -16.26
C GLU A 53 16.96 -0.97 -15.93
N LYS A 54 17.40 -1.15 -14.67
CA LYS A 54 18.05 -2.38 -14.21
C LYS A 54 17.13 -3.61 -14.33
N ALA A 55 15.85 -3.47 -14.00
CA ALA A 55 14.89 -4.55 -14.15
C ALA A 55 14.65 -4.93 -15.63
N GLN A 56 14.59 -3.93 -16.54
CA GLN A 56 14.48 -4.17 -17.99
C GLN A 56 15.71 -4.85 -18.58
N ASP A 57 16.89 -4.56 -18.03
CA ASP A 57 18.15 -5.22 -18.39
C ASP A 57 18.26 -6.67 -17.85
N GLY A 58 17.23 -7.17 -17.15
CA GLY A 58 17.19 -8.52 -16.62
C GLY A 58 18.17 -8.75 -15.47
N LYS A 59 18.59 -7.69 -14.78
CA LYS A 59 19.49 -7.78 -13.62
C LYS A 59 18.83 -8.56 -12.48
N ALA A 60 19.66 -9.18 -11.65
CA ALA A 60 19.15 -9.87 -10.47
C ALA A 60 18.53 -8.87 -9.48
N PRO A 61 17.53 -9.25 -8.66
CA PRO A 61 16.88 -8.33 -7.73
C PRO A 61 17.82 -7.59 -6.79
N ALA A 62 18.85 -8.25 -6.28
CA ALA A 62 19.85 -7.61 -5.41
C ALA A 62 20.68 -6.55 -6.14
N GLU A 63 20.94 -6.72 -7.45
CA GLU A 63 21.66 -5.76 -8.27
C GLU A 63 20.77 -4.56 -8.63
N CYS A 64 19.47 -4.78 -8.81
CA CYS A 64 18.52 -3.71 -9.08
C CYS A 64 18.37 -2.75 -7.88
N LEU A 65 18.55 -3.24 -6.65
CA LEU A 65 18.53 -2.42 -5.43
C LEU A 65 19.88 -1.75 -5.10
N SER A 66 20.93 -1.99 -5.89
CA SER A 66 22.31 -1.57 -5.57
C SER A 66 22.54 -0.06 -5.49
N HIS A 67 21.67 0.75 -6.10
CA HIS A 67 21.73 2.22 -6.04
C HIS A 67 20.98 2.80 -4.85
N LEU A 68 20.21 1.98 -4.14
CA LEU A 68 19.47 2.40 -2.95
C LEU A 68 20.37 2.34 -1.73
N ASP A 69 20.16 3.26 -0.79
CA ASP A 69 20.86 3.24 0.48
C ASP A 69 20.37 2.08 1.38
N GLU A 70 21.14 1.78 2.42
CA GLU A 70 20.84 0.67 3.33
C GLU A 70 19.49 0.82 4.03
N ASP A 71 19.07 2.06 4.31
CA ASP A 71 17.84 2.31 5.05
C ASP A 71 16.62 2.11 4.16
N HIS A 72 16.69 2.50 2.89
CA HIS A 72 15.70 2.16 1.87
C HIS A 72 15.59 0.65 1.68
N VAL A 73 16.72 -0.06 1.57
CA VAL A 73 16.70 -1.53 1.46
C VAL A 73 16.07 -2.19 2.70
N LYS A 74 16.34 -1.66 3.91
CA LYS A 74 15.69 -2.14 5.14
C LYS A 74 14.18 -1.85 5.12
N LEU A 75 13.74 -0.68 4.67
CA LEU A 75 12.33 -0.33 4.54
C LEU A 75 11.59 -1.30 3.60
N ILE A 76 12.19 -1.64 2.45
CA ILE A 76 11.64 -2.61 1.50
C ILE A 76 11.47 -3.98 2.17
N LYS A 77 12.50 -4.46 2.88
CA LYS A 77 12.46 -5.78 3.53
C LYS A 77 11.44 -5.85 4.68
N GLY A 78 11.32 -4.77 5.46
CA GLY A 78 10.40 -4.69 6.61
C GLY A 78 8.94 -4.39 6.24
N SER A 79 8.68 -3.99 5.00
CA SER A 79 7.40 -3.45 4.54
C SER A 79 6.18 -4.34 4.77
N LEU A 80 6.35 -5.67 4.79
CA LEU A 80 5.26 -6.65 4.97
C LEU A 80 5.40 -7.50 6.25
N GLU A 81 6.21 -7.06 7.21
CA GLU A 81 6.41 -7.77 8.50
C GLU A 81 5.24 -7.64 9.51
N ASN A 82 4.04 -7.27 9.03
CA ASN A 82 2.85 -6.81 9.77
C ASN A 82 2.91 -5.33 10.19
N GLN A 83 2.20 -4.49 9.43
CA GLN A 83 2.13 -3.03 9.65
C GLN A 83 0.81 -2.60 10.32
N THR A 84 -0.10 -3.55 10.53
CA THR A 84 -1.42 -3.31 11.13
C THR A 84 -1.61 -4.21 12.35
N TYR A 85 -2.47 -5.22 12.24
CA TYR A 85 -2.74 -6.23 13.24
C TYR A 85 -2.70 -7.62 12.62
N GLU A 86 -2.34 -8.60 13.41
CA GLU A 86 -2.46 -10.00 13.02
C GLU A 86 -3.81 -10.54 13.47
N MET A 87 -4.46 -11.32 12.60
CA MET A 87 -5.67 -12.05 12.93
C MET A 87 -5.36 -13.54 12.95
N THR A 88 -5.71 -14.19 14.06
CA THR A 88 -5.65 -15.63 14.22
C THR A 88 -7.06 -16.19 14.27
N LEU A 89 -7.30 -17.25 13.52
CA LEU A 89 -8.60 -17.88 13.41
C LEU A 89 -8.65 -19.21 14.16
N THR A 90 -9.77 -19.44 14.83
CA THR A 90 -10.19 -20.75 15.36
C THR A 90 -11.55 -21.11 14.76
N ASP A 91 -12.05 -22.30 15.08
CA ASP A 91 -13.38 -22.69 14.62
C ASP A 91 -14.51 -21.80 15.15
N MET A 92 -14.31 -21.07 16.25
CA MET A 92 -15.38 -20.30 16.89
C MET A 92 -15.10 -18.81 16.99
N GLU A 93 -13.86 -18.37 16.85
CA GLU A 93 -13.45 -16.99 17.13
C GLU A 93 -12.32 -16.54 16.20
N ALA A 94 -12.35 -15.25 15.84
CA ALA A 94 -11.20 -14.50 15.33
C ALA A 94 -10.57 -13.71 16.49
N THR A 95 -9.26 -13.78 16.66
CA THR A 95 -8.50 -13.02 17.66
C THR A 95 -7.54 -12.06 16.97
N PHE A 96 -7.45 -10.83 17.47
CA PHE A 96 -6.61 -9.78 16.89
C PHE A 96 -5.46 -9.41 17.83
N SER A 97 -4.23 -9.39 17.31
CA SER A 97 -3.02 -8.97 18.02
C SER A 97 -2.38 -7.75 17.36
N PHE A 98 -1.95 -6.79 18.18
CA PHE A 98 -1.42 -5.50 17.75
C PHE A 98 0.01 -5.33 18.22
N ARG A 99 0.87 -4.71 17.39
CA ARG A 99 2.24 -4.34 17.78
C ARG A 99 2.33 -3.06 18.64
N GLY A 100 1.21 -2.57 19.19
CA GLY A 100 1.14 -1.33 19.97
C GLY A 100 0.33 -1.46 21.27
N ASN A 101 0.55 -0.51 22.19
CA ASN A 101 -0.02 -0.55 23.56
C ASN A 101 -1.50 -0.14 23.66
N THR A 102 -2.11 0.34 22.58
CA THR A 102 -3.50 0.85 22.61
C THR A 102 -4.44 -0.11 21.89
N LEU A 103 -5.36 -0.70 22.65
CA LEU A 103 -6.39 -1.60 22.14
C LEU A 103 -7.54 -0.81 21.52
N GLU A 104 -7.40 -0.48 20.23
CA GLU A 104 -8.44 0.23 19.47
C GLU A 104 -9.38 -0.72 18.70
N TYR A 105 -9.42 -2.02 19.01
CA TYR A 105 -10.29 -2.98 18.32
C TYR A 105 -10.79 -4.05 19.28
N PRO A 106 -11.88 -4.76 18.93
CA PRO A 106 -12.22 -5.99 19.64
C PRO A 106 -11.02 -6.94 19.62
N THR A 107 -10.59 -7.40 20.80
CA THR A 107 -9.58 -8.45 20.93
C THR A 107 -10.05 -9.75 20.31
N ARG A 108 -11.37 -9.97 20.29
CA ARG A 108 -12.03 -11.17 19.75
C ARG A 108 -13.35 -10.86 19.09
N THR A 109 -13.67 -11.61 18.05
CA THR A 109 -14.96 -11.61 17.36
C THR A 109 -15.45 -13.05 17.26
N SER A 110 -16.71 -13.28 17.64
CA SER A 110 -17.38 -14.58 17.45
C SER A 110 -17.53 -14.89 15.97
N LEU A 111 -17.29 -16.13 15.56
CA LEU A 111 -17.53 -16.63 14.20
C LEU A 111 -18.72 -17.60 14.15
N ARG A 112 -19.50 -17.68 15.23
CA ARG A 112 -20.69 -18.54 15.32
C ARG A 112 -21.89 -17.99 14.55
N ASP A 113 -21.92 -16.69 14.34
CA ASP A 113 -22.90 -16.00 13.51
C ASP A 113 -22.23 -15.37 12.28
N GLY A 114 -23.03 -15.16 11.23
CA GLY A 114 -22.54 -14.60 9.97
C GLY A 114 -22.07 -13.14 10.11
N GLU A 115 -22.62 -12.39 11.06
CA GLU A 115 -22.27 -10.99 11.31
C GLU A 115 -20.83 -10.85 11.82
N GLY A 116 -20.44 -11.66 12.80
CA GLY A 116 -19.07 -11.66 13.31
C GLY A 116 -18.05 -12.13 12.26
N ALA A 117 -18.43 -13.11 11.42
CA ALA A 117 -17.60 -13.52 10.29
C ALA A 117 -17.44 -12.41 9.22
N ASP A 118 -18.52 -11.69 8.91
CA ASP A 118 -18.49 -10.53 8.00
C ASP A 118 -17.63 -9.39 8.57
N GLN A 119 -17.75 -9.10 9.86
CA GLN A 119 -16.92 -8.09 10.53
C GLN A 119 -15.43 -8.46 10.47
N ALA A 120 -15.09 -9.71 10.83
CA ALA A 120 -13.71 -10.19 10.75
C ALA A 120 -13.18 -10.13 9.31
N GLY A 121 -14.02 -10.47 8.32
CA GLY A 121 -13.70 -10.32 6.91
C GLY A 121 -13.41 -8.87 6.51
N LYS A 122 -14.25 -7.91 6.92
CA LYS A 122 -14.06 -6.48 6.61
C LYS A 122 -12.74 -5.94 7.17
N LEU A 123 -12.46 -6.26 8.43
CA LEU A 123 -11.20 -5.92 9.08
C LEU A 123 -10.02 -6.53 8.31
N GLN A 124 -10.10 -7.81 7.97
CA GLN A 124 -9.02 -8.48 7.26
C GLN A 124 -8.75 -7.87 5.87
N VAL A 125 -9.80 -7.52 5.11
CA VAL A 125 -9.67 -6.83 3.81
C VAL A 125 -9.04 -5.45 3.98
N ALA A 126 -9.50 -4.66 4.96
CA ALA A 126 -8.96 -3.33 5.23
C ALA A 126 -7.46 -3.38 5.57
N SER A 127 -7.06 -4.36 6.40
CA SER A 127 -5.66 -4.61 6.72
C SER A 127 -4.82 -4.90 5.48
N ILE A 128 -5.30 -5.73 4.55
CA ILE A 128 -4.59 -6.03 3.30
C ILE A 128 -4.41 -4.77 2.46
N ILE A 129 -5.43 -3.92 2.34
CA ILE A 129 -5.34 -2.67 1.59
C ILE A 129 -4.32 -1.72 2.20
N ILE A 130 -4.35 -1.53 3.53
CA ILE A 130 -3.40 -0.65 4.23
C ILE A 130 -1.97 -1.15 4.03
N GLU A 131 -1.72 -2.44 4.23
CA GLU A 131 -0.39 -3.01 4.05
C GLU A 131 0.07 -2.96 2.58
N SER A 132 -0.85 -3.09 1.62
CA SER A 132 -0.54 -2.90 0.19
C SER A 132 -0.12 -1.47 -0.13
N LEU A 133 -0.75 -0.47 0.48
CA LEU A 133 -0.36 0.94 0.33
C LEU A 133 1.01 1.19 0.94
N ILE A 134 1.24 0.75 2.19
CA ILE A 134 2.52 0.90 2.88
C ILE A 134 3.63 0.19 2.13
N PHE A 135 3.35 -0.97 1.56
CA PHE A 135 4.29 -1.71 0.73
C PHE A 135 4.80 -0.86 -0.42
N VAL A 136 3.89 -0.27 -1.20
CA VAL A 136 4.28 0.61 -2.30
C VAL A 136 5.09 1.79 -1.75
N LEU A 137 4.62 2.50 -0.73
CA LEU A 137 5.36 3.64 -0.16
C LEU A 137 6.78 3.30 0.29
N ASN A 138 6.97 2.19 1.01
CA ASN A 138 8.28 1.75 1.48
C ASN A 138 9.20 1.39 0.31
N VAL A 139 8.63 0.91 -0.79
CA VAL A 139 9.33 0.62 -2.02
C VAL A 139 9.83 1.90 -2.71
N GLY A 140 9.10 3.00 -2.60
CA GLY A 140 9.58 4.34 -2.96
C GLY A 140 10.55 4.98 -1.96
N GLY A 141 10.90 4.30 -0.86
CA GLY A 141 11.78 4.81 0.18
C GLY A 141 11.07 5.74 1.18
N ILE A 142 9.74 5.69 1.21
CA ILE A 142 8.91 6.55 2.06
C ILE A 142 8.55 5.76 3.32
N SER A 143 9.21 6.09 4.42
CA SER A 143 8.92 5.46 5.72
C SER A 143 7.55 5.90 6.25
N VAL A 144 6.73 4.93 6.61
CA VAL A 144 5.42 5.15 7.22
C VAL A 144 5.54 5.22 8.75
N PRO A 145 4.99 6.25 9.41
CA PRO A 145 4.92 6.31 10.87
C PRO A 145 4.20 5.07 11.44
N GLY A 146 4.64 4.62 12.61
CA GLY A 146 3.94 3.54 13.32
C GLY A 146 2.47 3.90 13.58
N GLY A 147 1.59 2.89 13.60
CA GLY A 147 0.16 3.09 13.88
C GLY A 147 -0.72 3.20 12.64
N ALA A 148 -0.31 2.68 11.48
CA ALA A 148 -1.20 2.56 10.32
C ALA A 148 -2.39 1.61 10.55
N GLY A 149 -2.30 0.73 11.55
CA GLY A 149 -3.40 -0.12 12.02
C GLY A 149 -4.39 0.56 12.98
N ARG A 150 -4.30 1.87 13.26
CA ARG A 150 -5.24 2.59 14.15
C ARG A 150 -6.68 2.56 13.61
N ARG A 151 -7.65 2.61 14.53
CA ARG A 151 -9.09 2.48 14.22
C ARG A 151 -9.54 3.43 13.13
N GLU A 152 -9.15 4.70 13.24
CA GLU A 152 -9.50 5.75 12.28
C GLU A 152 -9.08 5.41 10.83
N VAL A 153 -7.92 4.78 10.64
CA VAL A 153 -7.41 4.41 9.31
C VAL A 153 -8.21 3.24 8.74
N VAL A 154 -8.48 2.24 9.57
CA VAL A 154 -9.20 1.03 9.15
C VAL A 154 -10.66 1.32 8.87
N GLU A 155 -11.32 2.09 9.74
CA GLU A 155 -12.70 2.52 9.50
C GLU A 155 -12.81 3.31 8.20
N ARG A 156 -11.88 4.23 7.93
CA ARG A 156 -11.83 4.94 6.65
C ARG A 156 -11.67 3.99 5.47
N VAL A 157 -10.82 2.97 5.57
CA VAL A 157 -10.66 1.99 4.49
C VAL A 157 -11.93 1.16 4.31
N ILE A 158 -12.64 0.81 5.38
CA ILE A 158 -13.93 0.11 5.30
C ILE A 158 -14.99 0.98 4.61
N GLU A 159 -15.09 2.27 4.94
CA GLU A 159 -15.97 3.22 4.24
C GLU A 159 -15.64 3.31 2.74
N ILE A 160 -14.36 3.28 2.39
CA ILE A 160 -13.91 3.28 0.99
C ILE A 160 -14.30 1.98 0.29
N LEU A 161 -14.17 0.82 0.93
CA LEU A 161 -14.55 -0.46 0.34
C LEU A 161 -16.01 -0.48 -0.13
N GLU A 162 -16.92 0.16 0.61
CA GLU A 162 -18.34 0.26 0.24
C GLU A 162 -18.56 1.06 -1.05
N ARG A 163 -17.66 2.00 -1.36
CA ARG A 163 -17.70 2.85 -2.56
C ARG A 163 -16.93 2.25 -3.74
N PHE A 164 -16.02 1.32 -3.48
CA PHE A 164 -15.12 0.74 -4.48
C PHE A 164 -15.23 -0.79 -4.51
N PRO A 165 -16.35 -1.35 -5.01
CA PRO A 165 -16.56 -2.81 -5.03
C PRO A 165 -15.50 -3.57 -5.86
N THR A 166 -14.83 -2.90 -6.80
CA THR A 166 -13.70 -3.48 -7.55
C THR A 166 -12.54 -3.91 -6.65
N LEU A 167 -12.34 -3.24 -5.50
CA LEU A 167 -11.28 -3.63 -4.55
C LEU A 167 -11.52 -5.03 -3.99
N TYR A 168 -12.77 -5.41 -3.70
CA TYR A 168 -13.10 -6.78 -3.28
C TYR A 168 -12.72 -7.83 -4.34
N ARG A 169 -12.93 -7.51 -5.62
CA ARG A 169 -12.54 -8.40 -6.72
C ARG A 169 -11.02 -8.58 -6.82
N ILE A 170 -10.26 -7.50 -6.63
CA ILE A 170 -8.80 -7.59 -6.60
C ILE A 170 -8.34 -8.46 -5.45
N ILE A 171 -8.88 -8.23 -4.25
CA ILE A 171 -8.53 -9.01 -3.06
C ILE A 171 -8.89 -10.50 -3.23
N ALA A 172 -9.99 -10.80 -3.92
CA ALA A 172 -10.33 -12.17 -4.29
C ALA A 172 -9.29 -12.83 -5.20
N ARG A 173 -8.81 -12.10 -6.23
CA ARG A 173 -7.73 -12.57 -7.10
C ARG A 173 -6.45 -12.80 -6.32
N MET A 174 -6.06 -11.88 -5.43
CA MET A 174 -4.90 -12.04 -4.55
C MET A 174 -5.01 -13.29 -3.67
N ALA A 175 -6.18 -13.54 -3.06
CA ALA A 175 -6.41 -14.74 -2.26
C ALA A 175 -6.33 -16.02 -3.09
N ALA A 176 -6.84 -16.00 -4.32
CA ALA A 176 -6.72 -17.12 -5.25
C ALA A 176 -5.27 -17.34 -5.72
N ALA A 177 -4.54 -16.27 -6.02
CA ALA A 177 -3.13 -16.29 -6.40
C ALA A 177 -2.24 -16.84 -5.29
N SER A 178 -2.49 -16.43 -4.03
CA SER A 178 -1.82 -16.96 -2.83
C SER A 178 -1.93 -18.48 -2.75
N ARG A 179 -3.13 -19.04 -2.94
CA ARG A 179 -3.34 -20.51 -2.93
C ARG A 179 -2.60 -21.24 -4.05
N ARG A 180 -2.39 -20.57 -5.19
CA ARG A 180 -1.60 -21.11 -6.31
C ARG A 180 -0.09 -20.88 -6.14
N GLY A 181 0.34 -20.19 -5.10
CA GLY A 181 1.74 -19.75 -4.95
C GLY A 181 2.16 -18.71 -5.99
N ASN A 182 1.22 -18.02 -6.65
CA ASN A 182 1.51 -17.04 -7.69
C ASN A 182 1.77 -15.65 -7.09
N VAL A 183 2.96 -15.47 -6.51
CA VAL A 183 3.35 -14.23 -5.82
C VAL A 183 3.38 -13.02 -6.78
N ARG A 184 3.72 -13.25 -8.05
CA ARG A 184 3.75 -12.18 -9.07
C ARG A 184 2.38 -11.52 -9.24
N GLU A 185 1.32 -12.34 -9.35
CA GLU A 185 -0.05 -11.86 -9.49
C GLU A 185 -0.50 -11.08 -8.24
N ILE A 186 -0.06 -11.47 -7.04
CA ILE A 186 -0.30 -10.72 -5.80
C ILE A 186 0.33 -9.33 -5.88
N VAL A 187 1.58 -9.22 -6.34
CA VAL A 187 2.27 -7.93 -6.47
C VAL A 187 1.61 -7.05 -7.52
N GLU A 188 1.24 -7.61 -8.67
CA GLU A 188 0.49 -6.92 -9.73
C GLU A 188 -0.84 -6.35 -9.18
N ASP A 189 -1.54 -7.12 -8.36
CA ASP A 189 -2.79 -6.71 -7.71
C ASP A 189 -2.58 -5.62 -6.63
N ILE A 190 -1.47 -5.63 -5.89
CA ILE A 190 -1.12 -4.52 -4.98
C ILE A 190 -1.03 -3.20 -5.76
N PHE A 191 -0.35 -3.18 -6.90
CA PHE A 191 -0.26 -1.99 -7.74
C PHE A 191 -1.63 -1.59 -8.32
N GLN A 192 -2.50 -2.55 -8.64
CA GLN A 192 -3.88 -2.22 -9.04
C GLN A 192 -4.70 -1.60 -7.90
N ILE A 193 -4.54 -2.02 -6.65
CA ILE A 193 -5.18 -1.37 -5.49
C ILE A 193 -4.78 0.10 -5.44
N VAL A 194 -3.47 0.38 -5.49
CA VAL A 194 -2.95 1.75 -5.44
C VAL A 194 -3.51 2.60 -6.58
N ARG A 195 -3.50 2.06 -7.81
CA ARG A 195 -4.05 2.74 -8.99
C ARG A 195 -5.53 3.06 -8.84
N ILE A 196 -6.36 2.10 -8.42
CA ILE A 196 -7.81 2.32 -8.24
C ILE A 196 -8.08 3.38 -7.19
N LEU A 197 -7.37 3.33 -6.06
CA LEU A 197 -7.53 4.32 -5.01
C LEU A 197 -7.09 5.71 -5.45
N TRP A 198 -6.00 5.80 -6.24
CA TRP A 198 -5.49 7.05 -6.78
C TRP A 198 -6.45 7.67 -7.79
N GLU A 199 -6.80 6.92 -8.84
CA GLU A 199 -7.71 7.37 -9.89
C GLU A 199 -9.13 7.65 -9.36
N GLY A 200 -9.55 6.91 -8.33
CA GLY A 200 -10.81 7.10 -7.63
C GLY A 200 -10.85 8.24 -6.62
N GLY A 201 -9.74 8.94 -6.39
CA GLY A 201 -9.66 10.05 -5.43
C GLY A 201 -9.75 9.64 -3.95
N ALA A 202 -9.66 8.34 -3.63
CA ALA A 202 -9.73 7.82 -2.26
C ALA A 202 -8.34 7.74 -1.58
N PHE A 203 -7.27 7.65 -2.37
CA PHE A 203 -5.90 7.44 -1.90
C PHE A 203 -5.47 8.46 -0.84
N TRP A 204 -5.57 9.76 -1.14
CA TRP A 204 -5.13 10.82 -0.22
C TRP A 204 -5.87 10.82 1.10
N SER A 205 -7.14 10.38 1.11
CA SER A 205 -7.93 10.32 2.33
C SER A 205 -7.43 9.25 3.31
N ILE A 206 -6.81 8.18 2.81
CA ILE A 206 -6.15 7.14 3.61
C ILE A 206 -4.77 7.61 4.03
N ILE A 207 -3.97 8.08 3.06
CA ILE A 207 -2.58 8.50 3.31
C ILE A 207 -2.52 9.63 4.35
N LYS A 208 -3.41 10.63 4.27
CA LYS A 208 -3.43 11.73 5.25
C LYS A 208 -3.69 11.24 6.68
N LEU A 209 -4.46 10.17 6.88
CA LEU A 209 -4.68 9.57 8.21
C LEU A 209 -3.45 8.79 8.68
N ILE A 210 -2.84 8.00 7.80
CA ILE A 210 -1.61 7.25 8.08
C ILE A 210 -0.50 8.21 8.57
N PHE A 211 -0.35 9.36 7.92
CA PHE A 211 0.69 10.35 8.21
C PHE A 211 0.23 11.51 9.12
N GLY A 212 -0.94 11.40 9.76
CA GLY A 212 -1.62 12.53 10.42
C GLY A 212 -0.87 13.21 11.57
N SER A 213 0.22 12.63 12.08
CA SER A 213 1.06 13.20 13.13
C SER A 213 2.24 14.05 12.62
N MET A 214 2.43 14.16 11.31
CA MET A 214 3.54 14.92 10.73
C MET A 214 3.35 16.43 10.86
N SER A 215 4.47 17.16 10.94
CA SER A 215 4.44 18.61 10.78
C SER A 215 3.94 18.97 9.37
N LEU A 216 3.39 20.18 9.19
CA LEU A 216 2.85 20.60 7.89
C LEU A 216 3.91 20.49 6.77
N PHE A 217 5.14 20.91 7.03
CA PHE A 217 6.20 20.87 6.02
C PHE A 217 6.62 19.43 5.71
N ASP A 218 6.85 18.60 6.75
CA ASP A 218 7.20 17.18 6.56
C ASP A 218 6.08 16.42 5.83
N TRP A 219 4.82 16.77 6.10
CA TRP A 219 3.66 16.24 5.40
C TRP A 219 3.70 16.62 3.92
N ILE A 220 3.95 17.88 3.58
CA ILE A 220 3.98 18.31 2.17
C ILE A 220 5.15 17.67 1.42
N GLU A 221 6.34 17.60 2.03
CA GLU A 221 7.49 16.94 1.44
C GLU A 221 7.24 15.43 1.23
N THR A 222 6.64 14.77 2.23
CA THR A 222 6.21 13.38 2.13
C THR A 222 5.18 13.19 1.02
N ALA A 223 4.11 13.99 1.01
CA ALA A 223 3.08 13.92 -0.01
C ALA A 223 3.64 14.18 -1.42
N ALA A 224 4.66 15.03 -1.54
CA ALA A 224 5.35 15.24 -2.79
C ALA A 224 6.09 13.98 -3.28
N LYS A 225 6.86 13.34 -2.40
CA LYS A 225 7.53 12.05 -2.69
C LYS A 225 6.51 10.99 -3.12
N ILE A 226 5.41 10.87 -2.38
CA ILE A 226 4.31 9.95 -2.68
C ILE A 226 3.73 10.23 -4.07
N ALA A 227 3.43 11.49 -4.39
CA ALA A 227 2.87 11.84 -5.69
C ALA A 227 3.82 11.48 -6.86
N ALA A 228 5.13 11.72 -6.69
CA ALA A 228 6.13 11.35 -7.69
C ALA A 228 6.19 9.84 -7.88
N GLU A 229 6.21 9.08 -6.79
CA GLU A 229 6.17 7.63 -6.81
C GLU A 229 4.92 7.10 -7.53
N ILE A 230 3.73 7.55 -7.16
CA ILE A 230 2.48 7.05 -7.77
C ILE A 230 2.43 7.37 -9.27
N VAL A 231 2.86 8.57 -9.68
CA VAL A 231 2.95 8.91 -11.11
C VAL A 231 3.91 7.99 -11.84
N ALA A 232 5.06 7.66 -11.25
CA ALA A 232 6.04 6.75 -11.84
C ALA A 232 5.52 5.31 -11.92
N VAL A 233 4.91 4.81 -10.84
CA VAL A 233 4.31 3.47 -10.74
C VAL A 233 3.19 3.30 -11.76
N VAL A 234 2.22 4.22 -11.78
CA VAL A 234 1.07 4.15 -12.70
C VAL A 234 1.53 4.33 -14.14
N GLY A 235 2.51 5.21 -14.37
CA GLY A 235 3.07 5.49 -15.69
C GLY A 235 3.82 4.34 -16.34
N THR A 236 4.28 3.35 -15.56
CA THR A 236 5.06 2.20 -16.04
C THR A 236 4.38 0.85 -15.73
N ALA A 237 3.12 0.91 -15.27
CA ALA A 237 2.35 -0.24 -14.80
C ALA A 237 3.04 -1.07 -13.70
N GLY A 238 3.95 -0.46 -12.92
CA GLY A 238 4.68 -1.14 -11.83
C GLY A 238 5.65 -2.24 -12.27
N THR A 239 5.87 -2.41 -13.57
CA THR A 239 6.64 -3.53 -14.17
C THR A 239 8.06 -3.65 -13.63
N ALA A 240 8.73 -2.52 -13.42
CA ALA A 240 10.05 -2.42 -12.82
C ALA A 240 10.14 -3.10 -11.44
N PHE A 241 9.15 -2.83 -10.60
CA PHE A 241 9.14 -3.25 -9.22
C PHE A 241 8.67 -4.69 -9.05
N ILE A 242 7.76 -5.16 -9.90
CA ILE A 242 7.18 -6.51 -9.79
C ILE A 242 8.25 -7.60 -9.69
N ALA A 243 9.34 -7.52 -10.46
CA ALA A 243 10.40 -8.54 -10.46
C ALA A 243 11.15 -8.66 -9.12
N GLU A 244 11.38 -7.54 -8.42
CA GLU A 244 12.10 -7.51 -7.14
C GLU A 244 11.18 -7.75 -5.94
N LEU A 245 9.98 -7.22 -6.02
CA LEU A 245 8.98 -7.29 -4.96
C LEU A 245 8.41 -8.70 -4.78
N VAL A 246 8.51 -9.55 -5.81
CA VAL A 246 8.15 -10.97 -5.69
C VAL A 246 8.92 -11.66 -4.57
N ILE A 247 10.21 -11.36 -4.38
CA ILE A 247 10.99 -11.97 -3.29
C ILE A 247 10.50 -11.49 -1.92
N GLN A 248 10.17 -10.21 -1.80
CA GLN A 248 9.70 -9.63 -0.54
C GLN A 248 8.32 -10.17 -0.17
N VAL A 249 7.39 -10.23 -1.14
CA VAL A 249 6.06 -10.82 -0.90
C VAL A 249 6.15 -12.33 -0.66
N ALA A 250 7.05 -13.05 -1.33
CA ALA A 250 7.26 -14.48 -1.07
C ALA A 250 7.70 -14.76 0.38
N ASN A 251 8.49 -13.85 0.96
CA ASN A 251 8.95 -13.94 2.34
C ASN A 251 7.98 -13.30 3.36
N ALA A 252 6.92 -12.64 2.89
CA ALA A 252 5.95 -11.94 3.72
C ALA A 252 4.90 -12.87 4.34
N VAL A 253 5.35 -13.75 5.24
CA VAL A 253 4.50 -14.76 5.90
C VAL A 253 3.22 -14.16 6.49
N ASN A 254 3.31 -12.99 7.13
CA ASN A 254 2.17 -12.33 7.75
C ASN A 254 1.16 -11.82 6.72
N PHE A 255 1.62 -11.24 5.61
CA PHE A 255 0.74 -10.77 4.54
C PHE A 255 0.03 -11.94 3.83
N ILE A 256 0.75 -13.02 3.55
CA ILE A 256 0.17 -14.24 2.99
C ILE A 256 -0.85 -14.87 3.94
N ARG A 257 -0.58 -14.88 5.25
CA ARG A 257 -1.56 -15.34 6.26
C ARG A 257 -2.86 -14.55 6.21
N LYS A 258 -2.80 -13.23 6.04
CA LYS A 258 -3.99 -12.37 5.90
C LYS A 258 -4.86 -12.76 4.70
N LEU A 259 -4.25 -13.07 3.56
CA LEU A 259 -4.97 -13.56 2.38
C LEU A 259 -5.60 -14.93 2.63
N ASN A 260 -4.88 -15.83 3.31
CA ASN A 260 -5.39 -17.16 3.63
C ASN A 260 -6.54 -17.11 4.64
N ASN A 261 -6.49 -16.18 5.60
CA ASN A 261 -7.57 -15.95 6.56
C ASN A 261 -8.90 -15.60 5.86
N LEU A 262 -8.88 -14.84 4.76
CA LEU A 262 -10.09 -14.57 3.97
C LEU A 262 -10.71 -15.85 3.42
N THR A 263 -9.89 -16.79 2.97
CA THR A 263 -10.38 -18.10 2.51
C THR A 263 -10.91 -18.94 3.66
N MET A 264 -10.32 -18.86 4.84
CA MET A 264 -10.82 -19.60 6.02
C MET A 264 -12.13 -19.05 6.57
N LEU A 265 -12.35 -17.74 6.42
CA LEU A 265 -13.62 -17.09 6.76
C LEU A 265 -14.71 -17.30 5.70
N SER A 266 -14.34 -17.72 4.49
CA SER A 266 -15.29 -18.08 3.44
C SER A 266 -16.11 -19.30 3.88
N GLY A 267 -17.39 -19.32 3.50
CA GLY A 267 -18.37 -20.28 4.02
C GLY A 267 -19.08 -19.84 5.31
N ARG A 268 -18.52 -18.89 6.08
CA ARG A 268 -19.16 -18.31 7.27
C ARG A 268 -19.57 -16.85 7.07
N SER A 269 -18.80 -16.12 6.28
CA SER A 269 -19.08 -14.74 5.91
C SER A 269 -19.90 -14.68 4.62
N ALA A 270 -21.10 -14.11 4.68
CA ALA A 270 -21.93 -13.84 3.51
C ALA A 270 -21.25 -12.81 2.58
N MET A 271 -20.62 -11.80 3.18
CA MET A 271 -19.86 -10.77 2.47
C MET A 271 -18.72 -11.38 1.66
N LEU A 272 -17.86 -12.23 2.26
CA LEU A 272 -16.75 -12.87 1.54
C LEU A 272 -17.27 -13.86 0.48
N ASN A 273 -18.35 -14.58 0.76
CA ASN A 273 -18.95 -15.50 -0.21
C ASN A 273 -19.43 -14.78 -1.48
N SER A 274 -19.79 -13.51 -1.39
CA SER A 274 -20.28 -12.73 -2.53
C SER A 274 -19.22 -12.35 -3.56
N PHE A 275 -17.92 -12.47 -3.23
CA PHE A 275 -16.84 -12.08 -4.15
C PHE A 275 -15.64 -13.03 -4.20
N LEU A 276 -15.52 -14.00 -3.27
CA LEU A 276 -14.50 -15.05 -3.35
C LEU A 276 -14.92 -16.24 -4.24
N TYR A 277 -16.21 -16.33 -4.56
CA TYR A 277 -16.83 -17.36 -5.42
C TYR A 277 -17.74 -16.70 -6.45
#